data_AF-T2JEN0-F1
#
_entry.id   AF-T2JEN0-F1
#
_cell.length_a   1.000
_cell.length_b   1.000
_cell.length_c   1.000
_cell.angle_alpha   90.00
_cell.angle_beta   90.00
_cell.angle_gamma   90.00
#
_symmetry.space_group_name_H-M   'P 1'
#
loop_
_entity.id
_entity.type
_entity.pdbx_description
1 polymer ?
#
loop_
_entity_poly.entity_id
_entity_poly.type
_entity_poly.pdbx_seq_one_letter_code
_entity_poly.pdbx_strand_id
1 'polypeptide(L)' 'MSTEKELPTYIEQQLFYRGRKFNFDVNKLRLPNGVEGNWECIRHPGGALAVPITQDGKLY' A
#
# COMPACT_ATOMS: atom_id res chain seq x y z
N MET A 1 -3.80 -6.84 24.71
CA MET A 1 -3.37 -5.55 24.13
C MET A 1 -4.36 -5.22 23.02
N SER A 2 -4.98 -4.05 23.04
CA SER A 2 -6.06 -3.69 22.11
C SER A 2 -5.54 -3.52 20.68
N THR A 3 -6.10 -4.29 19.75
CA THR A 3 -5.75 -4.36 18.31
C THR A 3 -6.40 -3.28 17.45
N GLU A 4 -7.06 -2.28 18.04
CA GLU A 4 -8.00 -1.42 17.30
C GLU A 4 -7.43 -0.06 16.82
N LYS A 5 -6.12 0.21 16.95
CA LYS A 5 -5.57 1.54 16.61
C LYS A 5 -4.14 1.55 16.06
N GLU A 6 -3.81 0.66 15.12
CA GLU A 6 -2.50 0.68 14.44
C GLU A 6 -2.49 1.49 13.13
N LEU A 7 -3.66 1.91 12.62
CA LEU A 7 -3.71 2.63 11.37
C LEU A 7 -3.40 4.13 11.57
N PRO A 8 -2.66 4.75 10.63
CA PRO A 8 -2.47 6.18 10.63
C PRO A 8 -3.79 6.92 10.32
N THR A 9 -3.93 8.10 10.88
CA THR A 9 -5.02 9.02 10.53
C THR A 9 -4.60 9.85 9.32
N TYR A 10 -5.44 9.88 8.28
CA TYR A 10 -5.26 10.77 7.14
C TYR A 10 -5.58 12.23 7.53
N ILE A 11 -4.72 13.17 7.12
CA ILE A 11 -4.91 14.60 7.36
C ILE A 11 -5.25 15.30 6.04
N GLU A 12 -4.36 15.21 5.04
CA GLU A 12 -4.49 15.93 3.77
C GLU A 12 -3.70 15.25 2.64
N GLN A 13 -4.11 15.48 1.40
CA GLN A 13 -3.41 15.01 0.19
C GLN A 13 -2.66 16.19 -0.42
N GLN A 14 -1.33 16.09 -0.44
CA GLN A 14 -0.43 17.12 -0.96
C GLN A 14 -0.28 17.00 -2.48
N LEU A 15 -0.23 15.77 -2.99
CA LEU A 15 -0.04 15.49 -4.41
C LEU A 15 -0.84 14.26 -4.81
N PHE A 16 -1.40 14.30 -6.02
CA PHE A 16 -1.85 13.11 -6.73
C PHE A 16 -1.42 13.18 -8.19
N TYR A 17 -0.79 12.11 -8.66
CA TYR A 17 -0.39 11.94 -10.05
C TYR A 17 -0.95 10.64 -10.62
N ARG A 18 -1.67 10.75 -11.74
CA ARG A 18 -2.24 9.62 -12.46
C ARG A 18 -1.30 9.18 -13.59
N GLY A 19 -0.53 8.13 -13.35
CA GLY A 19 0.33 7.53 -14.35
C GLY A 19 -0.39 6.52 -15.24
N ARG A 20 0.27 6.10 -16.32
CA ARG A 20 -0.27 5.06 -17.24
C ARG A 20 -0.31 3.66 -16.60
N LYS A 21 0.59 3.37 -15.65
CA LYS A 21 0.76 2.03 -15.05
C LYS A 21 0.34 1.97 -13.58
N PHE A 22 0.57 3.05 -12.85
CA PHE A 22 0.21 3.19 -11.44
C PHE A 22 -0.10 4.67 -11.16
N ASN A 23 -0.79 4.91 -10.06
CA ASN A 23 -0.93 6.27 -9.53
C ASN A 23 0.07 6.48 -8.41
N PHE A 24 0.39 7.74 -8.13
CA PHE A 24 1.27 8.13 -7.04
C PHE A 24 0.60 9.23 -6.23
N ASP A 25 0.68 9.15 -4.91
CA ASP A 25 0.19 10.19 -4.02
C ASP A 25 1.15 10.47 -2.87
N VAL A 26 1.08 11.70 -2.39
CA VAL A 26 1.74 12.16 -1.17
C VAL A 26 0.66 12.65 -0.23
N ASN A 27 0.54 12.02 0.94
CA ASN A 27 -0.42 12.41 1.97
C ASN A 27 0.29 12.78 3.26
N LYS A 28 -0.24 13.79 3.95
CA LYS A 28 0.12 14.03 5.33
C LYS A 28 -0.69 13.08 6.21
N LEU A 29 0.02 12.27 7.01
CA LEU A 29 -0.58 11.29 7.92
C LEU A 29 -0.10 11.55 9.35
N ARG A 30 -0.97 11.30 10.33
CA ARG A 30 -0.60 11.18 11.75
C ARG A 30 -0.49 9.71 12.12
N LEU A 31 0.69 9.28 12.54
CA LEU A 31 0.93 7.93 13.02
C LEU A 31 0.29 7.70 14.41
N PRO A 32 0.12 6.44 14.84
CA PRO A 32 -0.43 6.12 16.17
C PRO A 32 0.36 6.74 17.35
N ASN A 33 1.65 7.00 17.16
CA ASN A 33 2.51 7.68 18.14
C ASN A 33 2.36 9.22 18.15
N GLY A 34 1.44 9.77 17.35
CA GLY A 34 1.19 11.21 17.25
C GLY A 34 2.07 11.97 16.27
N VAL A 35 3.11 11.34 15.70
CA VAL A 35 4.00 11.99 14.73
C VAL A 35 3.25 12.26 13.42
N GLU A 36 3.39 13.48 12.89
CA GLU A 36 2.90 13.85 11.58
C GLU A 36 4.03 13.90 10.56
N GLY A 37 3.75 13.46 9.33
CA GLY A 37 4.70 13.53 8.23
C GLY A 37 4.03 13.35 6.88
N ASN A 38 4.77 13.67 5.82
CA ASN A 38 4.35 13.41 4.44
C ASN A 38 4.81 12.01 4.04
N TRP A 39 3.87 11.20 3.54
CA TRP A 39 4.08 9.81 3.14
C TRP A 39 3.76 9.65 1.67
N GLU A 40 4.70 9.07 0.95
CA GLU A 40 4.61 8.82 -0.48
C GLU A 40 4.16 7.39 -0.74
N CYS A 41 3.23 7.19 -1.66
CA CYS A 41 2.69 5.87 -1.97
C CYS A 41 2.48 5.67 -3.47
N ILE A 42 3.01 4.57 -4.00
CA ILE A 42 2.59 4.06 -5.31
C ILE A 42 1.32 3.23 -5.11
N ARG A 43 0.24 3.66 -5.77
CA ARG A 43 -1.01 2.89 -5.86
C ARG A 43 -0.91 1.92 -7.04
N HIS A 44 -0.43 0.72 -6.73
CA HIS A 44 -0.41 -0.40 -7.65
C HIS A 44 -1.80 -1.09 -7.67
N PRO A 45 -2.32 -1.55 -8.83
CA PRO A 45 -3.62 -2.21 -8.94
C PRO A 45 -3.69 -3.61 -8.28
N GLY A 46 -2.68 -3.99 -7.49
CA GLY A 46 -2.46 -5.36 -7.05
C GLY A 46 -1.90 -6.26 -8.16
N GLY A 47 -1.48 -7.46 -7.78
CA GLY A 47 -1.01 -8.49 -8.69
C GLY A 47 -1.39 -9.85 -8.12
N ALA A 48 -1.49 -10.86 -8.99
CA ALA A 48 -1.69 -12.24 -8.60
C ALA A 48 -0.47 -13.06 -9.02
N LEU A 49 -0.12 -14.05 -8.22
CA LEU A 49 0.91 -15.03 -8.51
C LEU A 49 0.26 -16.41 -8.52
N ALA A 50 0.61 -17.23 -9.50
CA ALA A 50 0.21 -18.63 -9.54
C ALA A 50 1.37 -19.53 -9.11
N VAL A 51 1.02 -20.48 -8.24
CA VAL A 51 1.62 -21.77 -7.89
C VAL A 51 1.50 -22.88 -8.93
N PRO A 52 2.19 -22.91 -10.08
CA PRO A 52 1.95 -23.99 -11.02
C PRO A 52 2.51 -25.32 -10.55
N ILE A 53 1.67 -26.35 -10.62
CA ILE A 53 2.08 -27.72 -10.30
C ILE A 53 1.71 -28.60 -11.49
N THR A 54 2.71 -29.30 -12.03
CA THR A 54 2.53 -30.30 -13.09
C THR A 54 1.84 -31.56 -12.55
N GLN A 55 1.39 -32.44 -13.42
CA GLN A 55 0.75 -33.70 -13.01
C GLN A 55 1.67 -34.60 -12.17
N ASP A 56 2.99 -34.52 -12.37
CA ASP A 56 4.00 -35.23 -11.58
C ASP A 56 4.51 -34.45 -10.37
N GLY A 57 3.85 -33.34 -10.00
CA GLY A 57 4.12 -32.60 -8.77
C GLY A 57 5.30 -31.62 -8.83
N LYS A 58 5.77 -31.23 -10.03
CA LYS A 58 6.88 -30.29 -10.23
C LYS A 58 6.39 -28.86 -10.47
N LEU A 59 7.28 -27.90 -10.22
CA LEU A 59 7.11 -26.49 -10.60
C LEU A 59 7.62 -26.28 -12.03
N TYR A 60 7.06 -25.30 -12.76
CA TYR A 60 7.61 -24.81 -14.03
C TYR A 60 8.42 -23.53 -13.85
#